data_AF-A0AAN8QPN8-F1
#
_entry.id   AF-A0AAN8QPN8-F1
#
_cell.length_a   1.000
_cell.length_b   1.000
_cell.length_c   1.000
_cell.angle_alpha   90.00
_cell.angle_beta   90.00
_cell.angle_gamma   90.00
#
_symmetry.space_group_name_H-M   'P 1'
#
loop_
_entity.id
_entity.type
_entity.pdbx_description
1 polymer ?
#
loop_
_entity_poly.entity_id
_entity_poly.type
_entity_poly.pdbx_seq_one_letter_code
_entity_poly.pdbx_strand_id
1 'polypeptide(L)'
;MVCLCIAIGAMLSLALPDLVTMETCPSAGTPGLPGIPGLPGRDGRDGETGEKGVPGVLSGPGQRPDEGQKGEPGVKGAVGKPGRSGVRGEEGSPGPEGPRGEPGESGSAGSQLHSAFSVARGTAIPPEKASVIRFTSVITDVNKDYNTETGRFRCRVSGTYYFVYHASSEERLCLLFKLDGSSLASFCDLMYGVKNRQVSSGGLAAYLRKDQEVWLETNDYNGMTGKPEGNSVFSGFLLYPH
;
A
#
# COMPACT_ATOMS: atom_id res chain seq x y z
N MET A 1 -46.74 43.16 -1.29
CA MET A 1 -47.17 42.73 -2.64
C MET A 1 -46.10 41.76 -3.14
N VAL A 2 -46.27 40.46 -2.84
CA VAL A 2 -46.42 39.37 -3.83
C VAL A 2 -45.10 39.13 -4.60
N CYS A 3 -44.27 38.13 -4.27
CA CYS A 3 -44.41 36.68 -4.53
C CYS A 3 -44.40 36.33 -6.04
N LEU A 4 -43.73 35.22 -6.41
CA LEU A 4 -43.73 34.53 -7.72
C LEU A 4 -42.88 35.19 -8.83
N CYS A 5 -41.97 34.53 -9.57
CA CYS A 5 -41.76 33.12 -9.96
C CYS A 5 -40.23 32.90 -10.13
N ILE A 6 -39.54 31.90 -9.57
CA ILE A 6 -39.56 30.44 -9.84
C ILE A 6 -39.25 30.05 -11.30
N ALA A 7 -38.21 29.21 -11.41
CA ALA A 7 -37.85 28.27 -12.47
C ALA A 7 -37.13 28.81 -13.72
N ILE A 8 -35.82 28.54 -13.80
CA ILE A 8 -35.20 27.57 -14.73
C ILE A 8 -33.76 27.33 -14.22
N GLY A 9 -33.38 26.06 -14.07
CA GLY A 9 -32.01 25.68 -13.66
C GLY A 9 -31.89 24.39 -12.85
N ALA A 10 -32.92 23.55 -12.82
CA ALA A 10 -32.79 22.17 -12.36
C ALA A 10 -32.51 21.28 -13.58
N MET A 11 -31.25 20.88 -13.79
CA MET A 11 -30.91 19.63 -14.48
C MET A 11 -29.47 19.21 -14.16
N LEU A 12 -29.37 18.04 -13.53
CA LEU A 12 -28.31 17.04 -13.72
C LEU A 12 -26.85 17.39 -13.34
N SER A 13 -26.42 17.01 -12.14
CA SER A 13 -25.23 16.17 -11.97
C SER A 13 -25.24 15.47 -10.61
N LEU A 14 -25.82 14.27 -10.60
CA LEU A 14 -25.70 13.27 -9.55
C LEU A 14 -24.44 12.42 -9.83
N ALA A 15 -23.67 12.15 -8.76
CA ALA A 15 -22.63 11.10 -8.62
C ALA A 15 -21.37 11.29 -9.50
N LEU A 16 -20.13 11.25 -9.01
CA LEU A 16 -19.44 10.25 -8.18
C LEU A 16 -18.15 10.88 -7.55
N PRO A 17 -17.58 10.29 -6.48
CA PRO A 17 -16.21 10.60 -6.05
C PRO A 17 -15.21 10.00 -7.04
N ASP A 18 -14.24 10.80 -7.51
CA ASP A 18 -13.08 10.28 -8.23
C ASP A 18 -12.22 9.47 -7.26
N LEU A 19 -12.47 8.17 -7.30
CA LEU A 19 -11.59 7.13 -6.83
C LEU A 19 -10.25 7.34 -7.55
N VAL A 20 -9.20 7.75 -6.84
CA VAL A 20 -7.84 7.65 -7.37
C VAL A 20 -7.53 6.16 -7.49
N THR A 21 -7.80 5.60 -8.67
CA THR A 21 -7.28 4.30 -9.06
C THR A 21 -5.77 4.48 -9.19
N MET A 22 -4.99 3.90 -8.28
CA MET A 22 -3.59 3.62 -8.57
C MET A 22 -3.58 2.76 -9.82
N GLU A 23 -3.14 3.33 -10.95
CA GLU A 23 -2.77 2.54 -12.10
C GLU A 23 -1.51 1.76 -11.72
N THR A 24 -1.70 0.55 -11.21
CA THR A 24 -0.69 -0.49 -11.26
C THR A 24 -0.42 -0.76 -12.74
N CYS A 25 0.66 -0.19 -13.27
CA CYS A 25 1.14 -0.56 -14.60
C CYS A 25 1.39 -2.08 -14.60
N PRO A 26 0.78 -2.86 -15.52
CA PRO A 26 1.11 -4.26 -15.66
C PRO A 26 2.54 -4.33 -16.23
N SER A 27 3.52 -4.64 -15.38
CA SER A 27 4.87 -5.03 -15.80
C SER A 27 4.81 -6.42 -16.42
N ALA A 28 4.23 -6.52 -17.62
CA ALA A 28 4.41 -7.68 -18.48
C ALA A 28 5.79 -7.54 -19.14
N GLY A 29 6.70 -8.49 -18.84
CA GLY A 29 8.00 -8.56 -19.49
C GLY A 29 7.85 -8.61 -21.01
N THR A 30 8.78 -7.95 -21.72
CA THR A 30 8.78 -7.96 -23.19
C THR A 30 8.89 -9.39 -23.71
N PRO A 31 8.10 -9.80 -24.73
CA PRO A 31 8.22 -11.12 -25.33
C PRO A 31 9.66 -11.43 -25.76
N GLY A 32 10.11 -12.66 -25.53
CA GLY A 32 11.43 -13.13 -25.97
C GLY A 32 11.62 -13.02 -27.49
N LEU A 33 12.87 -12.93 -27.94
CA LEU A 33 13.19 -12.82 -29.37
C LEU A 33 12.74 -14.10 -30.13
N PRO A 34 12.27 -13.97 -31.39
CA PRO A 34 11.96 -15.13 -32.22
C PRO A 34 13.17 -16.07 -32.36
N GLY A 35 12.91 -17.38 -32.36
CA GLY A 35 13.95 -18.39 -32.57
C GLY A 35 14.61 -18.26 -33.96
N ILE A 36 15.86 -18.71 -34.07
CA ILE A 36 16.62 -18.64 -35.32
C ILE A 36 15.99 -19.58 -36.37
N PRO A 37 15.81 -19.16 -37.63
CA PRO A 37 15.31 -20.01 -38.70
C PRO A 37 16.14 -21.29 -38.84
N GLY A 38 15.46 -22.40 -39.17
CA GLY A 38 16.12 -23.68 -39.42
C GLY A 38 17.05 -23.62 -40.64
N LEU A 39 18.07 -24.48 -40.66
CA LEU A 39 18.99 -24.57 -41.79
C LEU A 39 18.27 -25.07 -43.06
N PRO A 40 18.66 -24.61 -44.26
CA PRO A 40 18.14 -25.12 -45.52
C PRO A 40 18.26 -26.64 -45.63
N GLY A 41 17.31 -27.26 -46.33
CA GLY A 41 17.36 -28.68 -46.66
C GLY A 41 18.59 -29.02 -47.50
N ARG A 42 19.02 -30.29 -47.47
CA ARG A 42 20.09 -30.76 -48.37
C ARG A 42 19.57 -30.88 -49.79
N ASP A 43 20.45 -30.61 -50.75
CA ASP A 43 20.15 -30.78 -52.18
C ASP A 43 19.73 -32.23 -52.49
N GLY A 44 18.89 -32.36 -53.53
CA GLY A 44 18.47 -33.65 -54.06
C GLY A 44 19.67 -34.44 -54.59
N ARG A 45 19.53 -35.76 -54.67
CA ARG A 45 20.55 -36.59 -55.34
C ARG A 45 20.43 -36.41 -56.85
N ASP A 46 21.56 -36.52 -57.54
CA ASP A 46 21.60 -36.50 -59.00
C ASP A 46 20.72 -37.62 -59.59
N GLY A 47 20.13 -37.35 -60.75
CA GLY A 47 19.33 -38.33 -61.48
C GLY A 47 20.19 -39.46 -62.03
N GLU A 48 19.56 -40.60 -62.31
CA GLU A 48 20.27 -41.73 -62.93
C GLU A 48 20.66 -41.41 -64.37
N THR A 49 21.77 -41.99 -64.82
CA THR A 49 22.20 -41.85 -66.21
C THR A 49 21.26 -42.65 -67.12
N GLY A 50 20.78 -42.04 -68.20
CA GLY A 50 19.87 -42.69 -69.14
C GLY A 50 20.48 -43.93 -69.79
N GLU A 51 19.62 -44.86 -70.21
CA GLU A 51 20.06 -46.10 -70.85
C GLU A 51 20.74 -45.82 -72.19
N LYS A 52 21.70 -46.68 -72.55
CA LYS A 52 22.40 -46.56 -73.84
C LYS A 52 21.45 -47.00 -74.96
N GLY A 53 21.35 -46.17 -76.00
CA GLY A 53 20.55 -46.48 -77.19
C GLY A 53 20.95 -47.81 -77.85
N VAL A 54 19.96 -48.49 -78.42
CA VAL A 54 20.15 -49.77 -79.10
C VAL A 54 20.81 -49.55 -80.47
N PRO A 55 21.82 -50.36 -80.84
CA PRO A 55 22.41 -50.29 -82.18
C PRO A 55 21.38 -50.60 -83.27
N GLY A 56 21.47 -49.88 -84.40
CA GLY A 56 20.64 -50.14 -85.58
C GLY A 56 20.84 -51.56 -86.13
N VAL A 57 19.77 -52.19 -86.60
CA VAL A 57 19.80 -53.55 -87.16
C VAL A 57 20.19 -53.48 -88.64
N LEU A 58 21.18 -54.30 -89.04
CA LEU A 58 21.53 -54.49 -90.46
C LEU A 58 20.50 -55.41 -91.13
N SER A 59 19.60 -54.84 -91.92
CA SER A 59 18.77 -55.59 -92.89
C SER A 59 19.61 -55.95 -94.12
N GLY A 60 19.34 -57.12 -94.73
CA GLY A 60 20.18 -57.77 -95.75
C GLY A 60 20.58 -56.94 -96.98
N PRO A 61 21.46 -57.50 -97.85
CA PRO A 61 22.24 -56.73 -98.82
C PRO A 61 21.38 -55.90 -99.77
N GLY A 62 21.50 -54.58 -99.67
CA GLY A 62 20.87 -53.59 -100.55
C GLY A 62 20.10 -52.47 -99.85
N GLN A 63 19.83 -52.56 -98.54
CA GLN A 63 19.14 -51.50 -97.77
C GLN A 63 20.10 -50.79 -96.79
N ARG A 64 19.93 -49.47 -96.62
CA ARG A 64 20.70 -48.70 -95.63
C ARG A 64 20.35 -49.21 -94.22
N PRO A 65 21.32 -49.34 -93.30
CA PRO A 65 21.01 -49.68 -91.92
C PRO A 65 20.11 -48.61 -91.31
N ASP A 66 19.06 -49.03 -90.60
CA ASP A 66 18.21 -48.12 -89.85
C ASP A 66 19.03 -47.46 -88.73
N GLU A 67 18.86 -46.16 -88.54
CA GLU A 67 19.56 -45.41 -87.50
C GLU A 67 19.11 -45.91 -86.12
N GLY A 68 20.07 -46.25 -85.25
CA GLY A 68 19.79 -46.76 -83.91
C GLY A 68 18.97 -45.76 -83.09
N GLN A 69 18.02 -46.25 -82.31
CA GLN A 69 17.19 -45.36 -81.50
C GLN A 69 18.02 -44.72 -80.38
N LYS A 70 17.89 -43.39 -80.23
CA LYS A 70 18.50 -42.67 -79.11
C LYS A 70 17.93 -43.20 -77.80
N GLY A 71 18.80 -43.50 -76.84
CA GLY A 71 18.39 -43.95 -75.51
C GLY A 71 17.52 -42.92 -74.79
N GLU A 72 16.64 -43.40 -73.92
CA GLU A 72 15.72 -42.53 -73.19
C GLU A 72 16.46 -41.63 -72.19
N PRO A 73 16.00 -40.38 -71.98
CA PRO A 73 16.55 -39.52 -70.93
C PRO A 73 16.44 -40.17 -69.56
N GLY A 74 17.49 -40.07 -68.76
CA GLY A 74 17.48 -40.56 -67.38
C GLY A 74 16.42 -39.86 -66.52
N VAL A 75 15.91 -40.56 -65.51
CA VAL A 75 14.87 -40.05 -64.62
C VAL A 75 15.44 -38.92 -63.74
N LYS A 76 14.69 -37.81 -63.64
CA LYS A 76 15.09 -36.66 -62.80
C LYS A 76 15.23 -37.10 -61.35
N GLY A 77 16.33 -36.68 -60.71
CA GLY A 77 16.60 -36.94 -59.30
C GLY A 77 15.49 -36.41 -58.37
N ALA A 78 15.31 -37.09 -57.24
CA ALA A 78 14.29 -36.74 -56.25
C ALA A 78 14.57 -35.37 -55.60
N VAL A 79 13.51 -34.60 -55.34
CA VAL A 79 13.61 -33.30 -54.65
C VAL A 79 14.17 -33.50 -53.24
N GLY A 80 15.09 -32.61 -52.84
CA GLY A 80 15.68 -32.60 -51.50
C GLY A 80 14.63 -32.51 -50.39
N LYS A 81 14.92 -33.10 -49.23
CA LYS A 81 13.99 -33.07 -48.08
C LYS A 81 13.92 -31.65 -47.50
N PRO A 82 12.76 -31.20 -47.00
CA PRO A 82 12.65 -29.93 -46.28
C PRO A 82 13.64 -29.84 -45.12
N GLY A 83 14.15 -28.64 -44.86
CA GLY A 83 15.00 -28.34 -43.71
C GLY A 83 14.29 -28.64 -42.38
N ARG A 84 15.06 -28.87 -41.31
CA ARG A 84 14.49 -29.05 -39.96
C ARG A 84 13.96 -27.72 -39.44
N SER A 85 12.85 -27.75 -38.70
CA SER A 85 12.33 -26.56 -38.02
C SER A 85 13.37 -25.93 -37.09
N GLY A 86 13.38 -24.60 -37.01
CA GLY A 86 14.24 -23.86 -36.08
C GLY A 86 13.93 -24.18 -34.62
N VAL A 87 14.92 -23.96 -33.75
CA VAL A 87 14.76 -24.19 -32.31
C VAL A 87 13.87 -23.09 -31.72
N ARG A 88 13.00 -23.44 -30.76
CA ARG A 88 12.19 -22.46 -30.03
C ARG A 88 13.12 -21.45 -29.34
N GLY A 89 12.83 -20.16 -29.47
CA GLY A 89 13.57 -19.10 -28.78
C GLY A 89 13.51 -19.26 -27.27
N GLU A 90 14.54 -18.79 -26.57
CA GLU A 90 14.59 -18.85 -25.11
C GLU A 90 13.50 -17.98 -24.47
N GLU A 91 13.08 -18.37 -23.27
CA GLU A 91 12.13 -17.58 -22.48
C GLU A 91 12.77 -16.24 -22.11
N GLY A 92 12.01 -15.15 -22.25
CA GLY A 92 12.49 -13.81 -21.92
C GLY A 92 12.90 -13.74 -20.45
N SER A 93 13.99 -13.03 -20.16
CA SER A 93 14.41 -12.80 -18.78
C SER A 93 13.31 -12.10 -17.97
N PRO A 94 13.18 -12.39 -16.66
CA PRO A 94 12.30 -11.63 -15.78
C PRO A 94 12.55 -10.13 -15.92
N GLY A 95 11.48 -9.33 -15.88
CA GLY A 95 11.61 -7.87 -15.89
C GLY A 95 12.50 -7.41 -14.72
N PRO A 96 13.22 -6.30 -14.88
CA PRO A 96 14.01 -5.76 -13.78
C PRO A 96 13.10 -5.45 -12.58
N GLU A 97 13.66 -5.54 -11.37
CA GLU A 97 12.99 -5.08 -10.16
C GLU A 97 12.56 -3.62 -10.35
N GLY A 98 11.32 -3.30 -9.98
CA GLY A 98 10.82 -1.94 -10.07
C GLY A 98 11.75 -0.97 -9.32
N PRO A 99 11.87 0.29 -9.77
CA PRO A 99 12.66 1.27 -9.03
C PRO A 99 12.14 1.34 -7.59
N ARG A 100 13.06 1.42 -6.63
CA ARG A 100 12.70 1.75 -5.25
C ARG A 100 11.84 2.99 -5.29
N GLY A 101 10.65 2.94 -4.66
CA GLY A 101 9.79 4.11 -4.56
C GLY A 101 10.60 5.32 -4.08
N GLU A 102 10.31 6.49 -4.65
CA GLU A 102 10.92 7.75 -4.22
C GLU A 102 10.94 7.78 -2.69
N PRO A 103 12.07 8.15 -2.05
CA PRO A 103 12.06 8.45 -0.63
C PRO A 103 10.88 9.40 -0.39
N GLY A 104 9.98 9.04 0.55
CA GLY A 104 8.92 9.96 0.94
C GLY A 104 9.54 11.32 1.23
N GLU A 105 8.89 12.40 0.80
CA GLU A 105 9.43 13.75 0.93
C GLU A 105 10.10 13.88 2.30
N SER A 106 11.40 14.19 2.29
CA SER A 106 12.08 14.54 3.53
C SER A 106 11.29 15.70 4.10
N GLY A 107 10.54 15.45 5.18
CA GLY A 107 9.67 16.44 5.80
C GLY A 107 10.48 17.72 5.89
N SER A 108 10.07 18.72 5.12
CA SER A 108 10.87 19.92 4.91
C SER A 108 11.33 20.40 6.28
N ALA A 109 12.63 20.68 6.43
CA ALA A 109 13.20 21.28 7.63
C ALA A 109 12.72 22.75 7.80
N GLY A 110 11.43 23.03 7.60
CA GLY A 110 10.74 24.05 8.36
C GLY A 110 10.44 23.40 9.70
N SER A 111 11.05 23.91 10.78
CA SER A 111 10.85 23.48 12.17
C SER A 111 9.51 22.78 12.36
N GLN A 112 9.51 21.46 12.35
CA GLN A 112 8.28 20.70 12.46
C GLN A 112 7.65 21.07 13.80
N LEU A 113 6.58 21.87 13.74
CA LEU A 113 5.76 22.18 14.90
C LEU A 113 5.10 20.87 15.29
N HIS A 114 5.78 20.11 16.12
CA HIS A 114 5.30 18.86 16.70
C HIS A 114 5.07 19.12 18.18
N SER A 115 4.09 18.46 18.78
CA SER A 115 3.89 18.43 20.22
C SER A 115 3.22 17.10 20.51
N ALA A 116 3.80 16.31 21.41
CA ALA A 116 3.29 15.01 21.78
C ALA A 116 3.80 14.64 23.17
N PHE A 117 2.90 14.13 24.00
CA PHE A 117 3.24 13.55 25.30
C PHE A 117 2.41 12.30 25.56
N SER A 118 2.97 11.43 26.38
CA SER A 118 2.32 10.28 26.98
C SER A 118 2.92 10.09 28.37
N VAL A 119 2.06 10.14 29.38
CA VAL A 119 2.45 10.08 30.79
C VAL A 119 1.61 9.05 31.52
N ALA A 120 2.22 8.36 32.47
CA ALA A 120 1.58 7.36 33.29
C ALA A 120 1.47 7.82 34.74
N ARG A 121 0.44 7.34 35.42
CA ARG A 121 0.28 7.52 36.85
C ARG A 121 1.32 6.66 37.58
N GLY A 122 2.22 7.30 38.31
CA GLY A 122 3.34 6.64 39.00
C GLY A 122 3.06 6.22 40.45
N THR A 123 1.80 6.23 40.90
CA THR A 123 1.43 5.89 42.28
C THR A 123 0.13 5.08 42.33
N ALA A 124 0.09 4.10 43.24
CA ALA A 124 -1.07 3.27 43.51
C ALA A 124 -2.17 4.02 44.29
N ILE A 125 -1.81 5.13 44.94
CA ILE A 125 -2.72 5.93 45.75
C ILE A 125 -3.72 6.63 44.80
N PRO A 126 -5.04 6.50 45.03
CA PRO A 126 -6.04 7.21 44.23
C PRO A 126 -5.87 8.74 44.28
N PRO A 127 -6.18 9.46 43.20
CA PRO A 127 -6.21 10.93 43.21
C PRO A 127 -7.25 11.46 44.22
N GLU A 128 -7.05 12.67 44.75
CA GLU A 128 -8.06 13.31 45.61
C GLU A 128 -9.35 13.60 44.82
N LYS A 129 -10.48 13.76 45.51
CA LYS A 129 -11.76 14.11 44.88
C LYS A 129 -11.75 15.56 44.41
N ALA A 130 -12.46 15.84 43.31
CA ALA A 130 -12.55 17.19 42.72
C ALA A 130 -11.18 17.85 42.51
N SER A 131 -10.17 17.06 42.11
CA SER A 131 -8.78 17.51 42.03
C SER A 131 -8.11 17.13 40.72
N VAL A 132 -7.02 17.83 40.41
CA VAL A 132 -6.17 17.56 39.25
C VAL A 132 -5.45 16.23 39.42
N ILE A 133 -5.50 15.41 38.37
CA ILE A 133 -4.82 14.11 38.35
C ILE A 133 -3.39 14.32 37.85
N ARG A 134 -2.43 13.99 38.71
CA ARG A 134 -1.00 14.04 38.37
C ARG A 134 -0.54 12.72 37.79
N PHE A 135 0.09 12.79 36.61
CA PHE A 135 0.79 11.69 35.97
C PHE A 135 2.29 11.96 36.09
N THR A 136 2.95 11.24 36.99
CA THR A 136 4.33 11.54 37.40
C THR A 136 5.38 10.77 36.63
N SER A 137 5.00 9.71 35.91
CA SER A 137 5.92 8.89 35.13
C SER A 137 5.85 9.25 33.65
N VAL A 138 6.91 9.82 33.09
CA VAL A 138 6.95 10.19 31.67
C VAL A 138 7.26 8.95 30.83
N ILE A 139 6.40 8.65 29.85
CA ILE A 139 6.69 7.67 28.79
C ILE A 139 7.33 8.39 27.60
N THR A 140 6.72 9.50 27.18
CA THR A 140 7.23 10.38 26.12
C THR A 140 6.75 11.80 26.40
N ASP A 141 7.60 12.79 26.18
CA ASP A 141 7.19 14.21 26.16
C ASP A 141 8.19 14.98 25.29
N VAL A 142 7.86 15.08 24.00
CA VAL A 142 8.80 15.47 22.95
C VAL A 142 9.37 16.87 23.19
N ASN A 143 8.53 17.80 23.64
CA ASN A 143 8.98 19.16 23.88
C ASN A 143 9.03 19.55 25.36
N LYS A 144 8.53 18.72 26.28
CA LYS A 144 8.23 19.11 27.68
C LYS A 144 7.00 20.00 27.79
N ASP A 145 5.95 19.67 27.05
CA ASP A 145 4.66 20.40 27.12
C ASP A 145 3.83 19.98 28.33
N TYR A 146 4.09 18.80 28.89
CA TYR A 146 3.38 18.30 30.06
C TYR A 146 4.20 18.50 31.34
N ASN A 147 3.61 19.17 32.33
CA ASN A 147 4.21 19.36 33.64
C ASN A 147 3.73 18.29 34.62
N THR A 148 4.65 17.41 35.05
CA THR A 148 4.36 16.30 35.97
C THR A 148 4.11 16.73 37.42
N GLU A 149 4.58 17.91 37.82
CA GLU A 149 4.35 18.48 39.15
C GLU A 149 2.93 19.00 39.28
N THR A 150 2.39 19.63 38.23
CA THR A 150 1.04 20.21 38.22
C THR A 150 -0.03 19.27 37.63
N GLY A 151 0.37 18.30 36.79
CA GLY A 151 -0.54 17.40 36.08
C GLY A 151 -1.13 18.00 34.80
N ARG A 152 -0.54 19.08 34.26
CA ARG A 152 -1.13 19.91 33.21
C ARG A 152 -0.28 19.92 31.96
N PHE A 153 -0.92 19.81 30.81
CA PHE A 153 -0.36 20.13 29.50
C PHE A 153 -0.50 21.61 29.23
N ARG A 154 0.56 22.29 28.77
CA ARG A 154 0.51 23.69 28.35
C ARG A 154 0.79 23.79 26.85
N CYS A 155 -0.15 24.37 26.12
CA CYS A 155 -0.06 24.56 24.69
C CYS A 155 1.05 25.58 24.33
N ARG A 156 2.07 25.16 23.59
CA ARG A 156 3.07 26.08 23.02
C ARG A 156 2.80 26.48 21.58
N VAL A 157 2.13 25.60 20.82
CA VAL A 157 1.81 25.77 19.40
C VAL A 157 0.30 25.81 19.28
N SER A 158 -0.26 26.95 18.86
CA SER A 158 -1.69 27.02 18.58
C SER A 158 -2.06 25.99 17.53
N GLY A 159 -3.15 25.25 17.74
CA GLY A 159 -3.32 24.00 17.02
C GLY A 159 -4.57 23.23 17.38
N THR A 160 -4.94 22.28 16.52
CA THR A 160 -5.88 21.22 16.90
C THR A 160 -5.09 20.06 17.49
N TYR A 161 -5.42 19.68 18.72
CA TYR A 161 -4.81 18.59 19.46
C TYR A 161 -5.81 17.45 19.65
N TYR A 162 -5.31 16.22 19.70
CA TYR A 162 -6.08 15.07 20.19
C TYR A 162 -5.55 14.66 21.56
N PHE A 163 -6.45 14.50 22.51
CA PHE A 163 -6.15 14.04 23.86
C PHE A 163 -6.88 12.73 24.12
N VAL A 164 -6.21 11.80 24.79
CA VAL A 164 -6.77 10.49 25.11
C VAL A 164 -6.20 9.99 26.43
N TYR A 165 -7.02 9.31 27.22
CA TYR A 165 -6.56 8.60 28.40
C TYR A 165 -7.09 7.16 28.41
N HIS A 166 -6.36 6.31 29.10
CA HIS A 166 -6.79 4.98 29.52
C HIS A 166 -6.49 4.84 31.01
N ALA A 167 -7.52 4.76 31.84
CA ALA A 167 -7.40 4.78 33.29
C ALA A 167 -7.88 3.45 33.88
N SER A 168 -6.97 2.73 34.53
CA SER A 168 -7.32 1.58 35.36
C SER A 168 -8.05 2.05 36.61
N SER A 169 -9.14 1.39 36.97
CA SER A 169 -9.90 1.69 38.20
C SER A 169 -10.39 0.43 38.89
N GLU A 170 -10.49 0.51 40.22
CA GLU A 170 -11.05 -0.55 41.08
C GLU A 170 -12.38 -0.12 41.75
N GLU A 171 -12.68 1.18 41.70
CA GLU A 171 -13.95 1.77 42.11
C GLU A 171 -14.53 2.64 40.98
N ARG A 172 -15.67 3.30 41.26
CA ARG A 172 -16.30 4.28 40.36
C ARG A 172 -15.29 5.37 40.00
N LEU A 173 -15.25 5.72 38.72
CA LEU A 173 -14.34 6.73 38.21
C LEU A 173 -15.06 7.64 37.22
N CYS A 174 -14.94 8.95 37.41
CA CYS A 174 -15.30 9.94 36.40
C CYS A 174 -14.11 10.88 36.18
N LEU A 175 -13.73 11.04 34.91
CA LEU A 175 -12.66 11.91 34.50
C LEU A 175 -13.19 13.05 33.63
N LEU A 176 -12.79 14.26 33.99
CA LEU A 176 -13.19 15.49 33.33
C LEU A 176 -11.99 16.06 32.58
N PHE A 177 -12.15 16.25 31.29
CA PHE A 177 -11.22 17.07 30.52
C PHE A 177 -11.47 18.54 30.81
N LYS A 178 -10.42 19.24 31.23
CA LYS A 178 -10.44 20.68 31.50
C LYS A 178 -9.62 21.44 30.47
N LEU A 179 -10.10 22.62 30.10
CA LEU A 179 -9.39 23.64 29.33
C LEU A 179 -9.54 24.98 30.04
N ASP A 180 -8.44 25.53 30.56
CA ASP A 180 -8.42 26.80 31.33
C ASP A 180 -9.53 26.89 32.40
N GLY A 181 -9.87 25.75 33.01
CA GLY A 181 -10.87 25.63 34.08
C GLY A 181 -12.27 25.26 33.59
N SER A 182 -12.56 25.44 32.31
CA SER A 182 -13.81 25.01 31.69
C SER A 182 -13.80 23.50 31.42
N SER A 183 -14.90 22.81 31.70
CA SER A 183 -15.03 21.39 31.39
C SER A 183 -15.37 21.20 29.91
N LEU A 184 -14.55 20.45 29.18
CA LEU A 184 -14.78 20.10 27.77
C LEU A 184 -15.66 18.85 27.63
N ALA A 185 -15.33 17.81 28.36
CA ALA A 185 -16.03 16.53 28.34
C ALA A 185 -15.88 15.83 29.70
N SER A 186 -16.83 14.96 30.03
CA SER A 186 -16.78 14.10 31.20
C SER A 186 -17.06 12.67 30.76
N PHE A 187 -16.22 11.74 31.22
CA PHE A 187 -16.35 10.32 30.94
C PHE A 187 -16.42 9.59 32.27
N CYS A 188 -17.54 8.90 32.49
CA CYS A 188 -17.83 8.21 33.74
C CYS A 188 -17.99 6.72 33.47
N ASP A 189 -17.28 5.93 34.26
CA ASP A 189 -17.43 4.49 34.29
C ASP A 189 -17.82 4.06 35.70
N LEU A 190 -19.09 3.69 35.84
CA LEU A 190 -19.72 3.34 37.11
C LEU A 190 -19.74 1.82 37.19
N MET A 191 -18.75 1.25 37.86
CA MET A 191 -18.67 -0.20 38.06
C MET A 191 -19.95 -0.75 38.70
N TYR A 192 -20.56 -1.75 38.06
CA TYR A 192 -21.67 -2.53 38.61
C TYR A 192 -21.28 -4.02 38.66
N GLY A 193 -21.08 -4.59 39.85
CA GLY A 193 -20.85 -6.03 40.05
C GLY A 193 -19.52 -6.41 40.73
N VAL A 194 -19.18 -7.71 40.67
CA VAL A 194 -18.09 -8.39 41.43
C VAL A 194 -16.71 -8.28 40.74
N LYS A 195 -16.58 -7.49 39.67
CA LYS A 195 -15.25 -7.26 39.08
C LYS A 195 -14.53 -6.22 39.92
N ASN A 196 -13.36 -6.56 40.43
CA ASN A 196 -12.54 -5.64 41.23
C ASN A 196 -11.74 -4.65 40.38
N ARG A 197 -11.83 -4.73 39.04
CA ARG A 197 -11.03 -3.87 38.17
C ARG A 197 -11.57 -3.70 36.76
N GLN A 198 -11.39 -2.51 36.21
CA GLN A 198 -11.69 -2.17 34.82
C GLN A 198 -10.71 -1.12 34.26
N VAL A 199 -10.87 -0.80 32.98
CA VAL A 199 -10.15 0.29 32.32
C VAL A 199 -11.17 1.20 31.64
N SER A 200 -11.29 2.43 32.12
CA SER A 200 -12.05 3.49 31.48
C SER A 200 -11.18 4.21 30.45
N SER A 201 -11.78 4.67 29.35
CA SER A 201 -11.08 5.47 28.35
C SER A 201 -11.95 6.60 27.86
N GLY A 202 -11.31 7.70 27.48
CA GLY A 202 -11.97 8.88 26.97
C GLY A 202 -10.97 9.70 26.16
N GLY A 203 -11.48 10.41 25.17
CA GLY A 203 -10.65 11.26 24.34
C GLY A 203 -11.48 12.29 23.59
N LEU A 204 -10.82 13.38 23.21
CA LEU A 204 -11.44 14.46 22.43
C LEU A 204 -10.38 15.18 21.61
N ALA A 205 -10.81 15.71 20.46
CA ALA A 205 -10.06 16.69 19.72
C ALA A 205 -10.46 18.09 20.19
N ALA A 206 -9.50 18.97 20.44
CA ALA A 206 -9.74 20.36 20.84
C ALA A 206 -8.78 21.29 20.12
N TYR A 207 -9.30 22.45 19.70
CA TYR A 207 -8.46 23.56 19.30
C TYR A 207 -7.93 24.29 20.53
N LEU A 208 -6.62 24.51 20.59
CA LEU A 208 -5.94 25.25 21.65
C LEU A 208 -5.22 26.46 21.08
N ARG A 209 -5.30 27.58 21.80
CA ARG A 209 -4.44 28.74 21.63
C ARG A 209 -3.18 28.56 22.47
N LYS A 210 -2.11 29.22 22.07
CA LYS A 210 -0.87 29.31 22.85
C LYS A 210 -1.17 29.71 24.31
N ASP A 211 -0.44 29.07 25.22
CA ASP A 211 -0.48 29.23 26.68
C ASP A 211 -1.73 28.68 27.39
N GLN A 212 -2.72 28.16 26.66
CA GLN A 212 -3.84 27.46 27.28
C GLN A 212 -3.40 26.12 27.88
N GLU A 213 -4.06 25.71 28.96
CA GLU A 213 -3.75 24.47 29.67
C GLU A 213 -4.86 23.44 29.57
N VAL A 214 -4.47 22.17 29.39
CA VAL A 214 -5.36 21.01 29.39
C VAL A 214 -4.94 20.02 30.47
N TRP A 215 -5.91 19.49 31.20
CA TRP A 215 -5.65 18.46 32.22
C TRP A 215 -6.88 17.59 32.48
N LEU A 216 -6.68 16.55 33.29
CA LEU A 216 -7.73 15.68 33.78
C LEU A 216 -8.00 15.98 35.26
N GLU A 217 -9.29 16.06 35.61
CA GLU A 217 -9.75 16.14 36.99
C GLU A 217 -10.67 14.98 37.32
N THR A 218 -10.70 14.60 38.60
CA THR A 218 -11.77 13.76 39.16
C THR A 218 -12.96 14.62 39.56
N ASN A 219 -14.13 13.99 39.73
CA ASN A 219 -15.20 14.54 40.57
C ASN A 219 -15.23 13.77 41.92
N ASP A 220 -16.41 13.50 42.46
CA ASP A 220 -16.61 12.68 43.65
C ASP A 220 -16.21 11.20 43.48
N TYR A 221 -16.08 10.73 42.24
CA TYR A 221 -15.68 9.38 41.85
C TYR A 221 -14.23 9.38 41.34
N ASN A 222 -13.31 8.91 42.20
CA ASN A 222 -11.87 9.06 42.05
C ASN A 222 -11.11 7.72 42.08
N GLY A 223 -11.76 6.59 41.78
CA GLY A 223 -11.24 5.21 41.92
C GLY A 223 -10.08 4.80 41.00
N MET A 224 -9.29 5.75 40.50
CA MET A 224 -8.19 5.53 39.56
C MET A 224 -6.93 5.00 40.25
N THR A 225 -6.30 3.99 39.67
CA THR A 225 -5.07 3.35 40.19
C THR A 225 -3.88 3.50 39.24
N GLY A 226 -2.65 3.28 39.72
CA GLY A 226 -1.42 3.29 38.90
C GLY A 226 -0.28 2.45 39.51
N LYS A 227 0.08 1.33 38.88
CA LYS A 227 1.00 0.24 39.33
C LYS A 227 0.72 -0.32 40.74
N PRO A 228 1.12 -1.57 41.06
CA PRO A 228 1.65 -2.64 40.22
C PRO A 228 0.60 -3.42 39.41
N GLU A 229 -0.69 -3.37 39.76
CA GLU A 229 -1.67 -4.19 39.07
C GLU A 229 -2.13 -3.57 37.73
N GLY A 230 -2.23 -2.23 37.60
CA GLY A 230 -2.71 -1.55 36.39
C GLY A 230 -2.03 -0.24 36.02
N ASN A 231 -1.91 0.02 34.72
CA ASN A 231 -1.34 1.26 34.20
C ASN A 231 -2.47 2.21 33.82
N SER A 232 -2.41 3.44 34.32
CA SER A 232 -3.25 4.54 33.86
C SER A 232 -2.41 5.56 33.11
N VAL A 233 -2.80 5.90 31.89
CA VAL A 233 -2.04 6.69 30.93
C VAL A 233 -2.88 7.85 30.42
N PHE A 234 -2.24 9.01 30.24
CA PHE A 234 -2.78 10.17 29.57
C PHE A 234 -1.82 10.63 28.48
N SER A 235 -2.34 10.83 27.28
CA SER A 235 -1.58 11.20 26.11
C SER A 235 -2.24 12.35 25.37
N GLY A 236 -1.45 13.14 24.66
CA GLY A 236 -1.94 14.16 23.77
C GLY A 236 -0.93 14.53 22.71
N PHE A 237 -1.40 14.89 21.52
CA PHE A 237 -0.53 15.27 20.41
C PHE A 237 -1.21 16.26 19.47
N LEU A 238 -0.39 17.09 18.83
CA LEU A 238 -0.81 18.05 17.82
C LEU A 238 -1.18 17.31 16.53
N LEU A 239 -2.38 17.59 16.00
CA LEU A 239 -2.83 17.12 14.69
C LEU A 239 -2.45 18.10 13.59
N TYR A 240 -2.86 19.36 13.77
CA TYR A 240 -2.65 20.43 12.78
C TYR A 240 -2.28 21.73 13.50
N PRO A 241 -1.11 22.34 13.23
CA PRO A 241 -0.79 23.68 13.69
C PRO A 241 -1.66 24.73 12.98
N HIS A 242 -1.99 25.83 13.66
CA HIS A 242 -2.73 26.98 13.13
C HIS A 242 -2.01 28.29 13.42
#